data_AF-A0A2G4JCN0-F1
#
_entry.id   AF-A0A2G4JCN0-F1
#
_cell.length_a   1.000
_cell.length_b   1.000
_cell.length_c   1.000
_cell.angle_alpha   90.00
_cell.angle_beta   90.00
_cell.angle_gamma   90.00
#
_symmetry.space_group_name_H-M   'P 1'
#
loop_
_entity.id
_entity.type
_entity.pdbx_description
1 polymer ?
#
loop_
_entity_poly.entity_id
_entity_poly.type
_entity_poly.pdbx_seq_one_letter_code
_entity_poly.pdbx_strand_id
1 'polypeptide(L)' 'MIKFPKKKTNISTEVISNTIWISAFLAMILSIPPLCIFLGIYFLMGNLIVGVIVGFGVHFIILAFSNKISKFLTNIMS' A
#
# COMPACT_ATOMS: atom_id res chain seq x y z
N MET A 1 23.88 -31.50 5.26
CA MET A 1 24.35 -30.22 5.84
C MET A 1 23.66 -29.07 5.11
N ILE A 2 22.65 -28.46 5.74
CA ILE A 2 21.84 -27.40 5.13
C ILE A 2 22.73 -26.15 5.04
N LYS A 3 23.05 -25.69 3.82
CA LYS A 3 23.83 -24.47 3.60
C LYS A 3 22.91 -23.27 3.81
N PHE A 4 22.95 -22.67 5.00
CA PHE A 4 22.30 -21.38 5.23
C PHE A 4 22.98 -20.31 4.37
N PRO A 5 22.25 -19.54 3.55
CA PRO A 5 22.82 -18.45 2.79
C PRO A 5 23.40 -17.41 3.76
N LYS A 6 24.69 -17.07 3.59
CA LYS A 6 25.35 -16.00 4.36
C LYS A 6 24.56 -14.71 4.20
N LYS A 7 24.06 -14.15 5.31
CA LYS A 7 23.39 -12.85 5.37
C LYS A 7 24.32 -11.78 4.80
N LYS A 8 23.97 -11.18 3.67
CA LYS A 8 24.72 -10.04 3.10
C LYS A 8 24.39 -8.80 3.94
N THR A 9 25.33 -8.35 4.75
CA THR A 9 25.15 -7.26 5.73
C THR A 9 25.53 -5.87 5.22
N ASN A 10 25.81 -5.71 3.93
CA ASN A 10 26.15 -4.41 3.32
C ASN A 10 24.99 -3.87 2.48
N ILE A 11 23.83 -3.68 3.11
CA ILE A 11 22.71 -2.94 2.50
C ILE A 11 22.96 -1.46 2.76
N SER A 12 23.06 -0.66 1.70
CA SER A 12 23.22 0.79 1.82
C SER A 12 22.02 1.39 2.56
N THR A 13 22.27 2.41 3.40
CA THR A 13 21.24 3.19 4.08
C THR A 13 20.23 3.79 3.09
N GLU A 14 20.67 4.07 1.87
CA GLU A 14 19.85 4.53 0.75
C GLU A 14 18.80 3.49 0.32
N VAL A 15 19.19 2.21 0.21
CA VAL A 15 18.26 1.12 -0.14
C VAL A 15 17.20 0.94 0.93
N ILE A 16 17.59 1.08 2.20
CA ILE A 16 16.68 1.00 3.34
C ILE A 16 15.70 2.18 3.32
N SER A 17 16.20 3.41 3.14
CA SER A 17 15.38 4.62 3.04
C SER A 17 14.36 4.53 1.91
N ASN A 18 14.79 4.13 0.71
CA ASN A 18 13.91 3.96 -0.44
C ASN A 18 12.84 2.90 -0.19
N THR A 19 13.19 1.78 0.43
CA THR A 19 12.22 0.73 0.77
C THR A 19 11.16 1.22 1.75
N ILE A 20 11.57 1.98 2.77
CA ILE A 20 10.64 2.57 3.75
C ILE A 20 9.67 3.52 3.06
N TRP A 21 10.19 4.42 2.22
CA TRP A 21 9.36 5.38 1.52
C TRP A 21 8.41 4.74 0.51
N ILE A 22 8.88 3.80 -0.31
CA ILE A 22 8.03 3.06 -1.26
C ILE A 22 6.90 2.35 -0.50
N SER A 23 7.21 1.71 0.63
CA SER A 23 6.23 1.04 1.47
C SER A 23 5.20 2.02 2.06
N ALA A 24 5.67 3.18 2.53
CA ALA A 24 4.80 4.22 3.08
C ALA A 24 3.85 4.79 2.01
N PHE A 25 4.34 5.12 0.82
CA PHE A 25 3.51 5.59 -0.28
C PHE A 25 2.54 4.54 -0.77
N LEU A 26 2.96 3.28 -0.87
CA LEU A 26 2.08 2.18 -1.23
C LEU A 26 0.94 2.02 -0.22
N ALA A 27 1.24 2.06 1.09
CA ALA A 27 0.23 2.00 2.14
C ALA A 27 -0.73 3.19 2.08
N MET A 28 -0.22 4.38 1.77
CA MET A 28 -1.02 5.60 1.62
C MET A 28 -2.01 5.49 0.45
N ILE A 29 -1.54 5.00 -0.70
CA ILE A 29 -2.38 4.76 -1.88
C ILE A 29 -3.43 3.66 -1.60
N LEU A 30 -3.07 2.67 -0.80
CA LEU A 30 -3.96 1.59 -0.43
C LEU A 30 -5.03 2.00 0.60
N SER A 31 -4.78 3.03 1.41
CA SER A 31 -5.66 3.42 2.53
C SER A 31 -6.47 4.69 2.28
N ILE A 32 -5.86 5.74 1.72
CA ILE A 32 -6.52 7.04 1.57
C ILE A 32 -7.76 6.96 0.65
N PRO A 33 -7.68 6.43 -0.58
CA PRO A 33 -8.84 6.42 -1.47
C PRO A 33 -10.02 5.60 -0.92
N PRO A 34 -9.83 4.37 -0.40
CA PRO A 34 -10.90 3.63 0.27
C PRO A 34 -11.51 4.36 1.45
N LEU A 35 -10.67 5.03 2.27
CA LEU A 35 -11.12 5.78 3.42
C LEU A 35 -11.96 7.00 3.02
N CYS A 36 -11.53 7.73 1.99
CA CYS A 36 -12.28 8.85 1.43
C CYS A 36 -13.65 8.41 0.92
N ILE A 37 -13.73 7.26 0.23
CA ILE A 37 -14.99 6.72 -0.28
C ILE A 37 -15.91 6.28 0.88
N PHE A 38 -15.36 5.57 1.87
CA PHE A 38 -16.10 5.18 3.06
C PHE A 38 -16.69 6.39 3.78
N LEU A 39 -15.87 7.40 4.08
CA LEU A 39 -16.29 8.62 4.77
C LEU A 39 -17.30 9.42 3.93
N GLY A 40 -17.07 9.51 2.61
CA GLY A 40 -17.98 10.20 1.69
C GLY A 40 -19.38 9.59 1.72
N ILE A 41 -19.48 8.26 1.62
CA ILE A 41 -20.76 7.56 1.69
C ILE A 41 -21.38 7.71 3.08
N TYR A 42 -20.58 7.57 4.15
CA TYR A 42 -21.06 7.69 5.52
C TYR A 42 -21.65 9.08 5.80
N PHE A 43 -20.96 10.16 5.44
CA PHE A 43 -21.42 11.52 5.71
C PHE A 43 -22.53 11.99 4.77
N LEU A 44 -22.56 11.55 3.50
CA LEU A 44 -23.57 12.01 2.53
C LEU A 44 -24.87 11.21 2.63
N MET A 45 -24.81 9.90 2.91
CA MET A 45 -25.98 9.01 2.90
C MET A 45 -26.40 8.57 4.31
N GLY A 46 -25.56 8.78 5.33
CA GLY A 46 -25.80 8.28 6.68
C GLY A 46 -25.76 6.74 6.80
N ASN A 47 -25.32 6.03 5.75
CA ASN A 47 -25.37 4.57 5.69
C ASN A 47 -23.99 3.95 5.86
N LEU A 48 -23.70 3.54 7.10
CA LEU A 48 -22.44 2.91 7.47
C LEU A 48 -22.20 1.59 6.74
N ILE A 49 -23.23 0.76 6.57
CA ILE A 49 -23.10 -0.58 5.95
C ILE A 49 -22.65 -0.44 4.49
N VAL A 50 -23.32 0.44 3.73
CA VAL A 50 -22.96 0.70 2.33
C VAL A 50 -21.56 1.29 2.23
N GLY A 51 -21.22 2.23 3.12
CA GLY A 51 -19.87 2.79 3.19
C GLY A 51 -18.81 1.72 3.40
N VAL A 52 -19.01 0.81 4.37
CA VAL A 52 -18.06 -0.28 4.67
C VAL A 52 -17.90 -1.19 3.47
N ILE A 53 -19.00 -1.66 2.88
CA ILE A 53 -18.95 -2.60 1.75
C ILE A 53 -18.20 -1.98 0.57
N VAL A 54 -18.52 -0.73 0.22
CA VAL A 54 -17.90 -0.05 -0.92
C VAL A 54 -16.45 0.32 -0.63
N GLY A 55 -16.17 0.95 0.52
CA GLY A 55 -14.81 1.33 0.90
C GLY A 55 -13.88 0.13 1.00
N PHE A 56 -14.32 -0.93 1.68
CA PHE A 56 -13.56 -2.18 1.78
C PHE A 56 -13.39 -2.83 0.40
N GLY A 57 -14.44 -2.90 -0.42
CA GLY A 57 -14.35 -3.40 -1.79
C GLY A 57 -13.27 -2.68 -2.61
N VAL A 58 -13.26 -1.34 -2.57
CA VAL A 58 -12.24 -0.53 -3.26
C VAL A 58 -10.84 -0.80 -2.73
N HIS A 59 -10.66 -1.03 -1.43
CA HIS A 59 -9.38 -1.41 -0.86
C HIS A 59 -8.82 -2.69 -1.51
N PHE A 60 -9.62 -3.73 -1.68
CA PHE A 60 -9.18 -4.98 -2.33
C PHE A 60 -8.90 -4.81 -3.82
N ILE A 61 -9.67 -3.96 -4.51
CA ILE A 61 -9.40 -3.63 -5.91
C ILE A 61 -8.02 -2.99 -6.03
N ILE A 62 -7.72 -1.98 -5.21
CA ILE A 62 -6.40 -1.33 -5.20
C ILE A 62 -5.30 -2.32 -4.80
N LEU A 63 -5.58 -3.20 -3.82
CA LEU A 63 -4.67 -4.25 -3.38
C LEU A 63 -4.29 -5.20 -4.53
N ALA A 64 -5.25 -5.56 -5.39
CA ALA A 64 -4.98 -6.39 -6.57
C ALA A 64 -3.99 -5.73 -7.55
N PHE A 65 -3.95 -4.39 -7.58
CA PHE A 65 -2.99 -3.62 -8.38
C PHE A 65 -1.71 -3.23 -7.61
N SER A 66 -1.56 -3.62 -6.34
CA SER A 66 -0.45 -3.22 -5.47
C SER A 66 0.93 -3.50 -6.07
N ASN A 67 1.11 -4.62 -6.77
CA ASN A 67 2.38 -4.96 -7.43
C ASN A 67 2.73 -3.97 -8.55
N LYS A 68 1.72 -3.52 -9.32
CA LYS A 68 1.92 -2.53 -10.38
C LYS A 68 2.25 -1.16 -9.78
N ILE A 69 1.57 -0.78 -8.71
CA ILE A 69 1.79 0.47 -7.98
C ILE A 69 3.19 0.48 -7.33
N SER A 70 3.60 -0.61 -6.69
CA SER A 70 4.92 -0.76 -6.09
C SER A 70 6.02 -0.60 -7.14
N LYS A 71 5.90 -1.23 -8.31
CA LYS A 71 6.89 -1.07 -9.40
C LYS A 71 6.96 0.37 -9.91
N PHE A 72 5.81 1.03 -10.04
CA PHE A 72 5.76 2.44 -10.43
C PHE A 72 6.47 3.33 -9.41
N LEU A 73 6.22 3.14 -8.11
CA LEU A 73 6.89 3.88 -7.05
C LEU A 73 8.40 3.61 -7.03
N THR A 74 8.83 2.35 -7.19
CA THR A 74 10.24 2.00 -7.29
C THR A 74 10.94 2.72 -8.44
N ASN A 75 10.30 2.85 -9.61
CA ASN A 75 10.89 3.52 -10.77
C ASN A 75 11.05 5.03 -10.60
N ILE A 76 10.21 5.67 -9.78
CA ILE A 76 10.26 7.14 -9.55
C ILE A 76 11.25 7.48 -8.43
N MET A 77 11.42 6.57 -7.48
CA MET A 77 12.23 6.78 -6.28
C MET A 77 13.64 6.21 -6.38
N SER A 78 13.90 5.34 -7.36
CA SER A 78 15.23 4.85 -7.72
C SER A 78 15.95 5.81 -8.65
#